data_AF-A0A8S1LCR9-F1
#
_entry.id   AF-A0A8S1LCR9-F1
#
_cell.length_a   1.000
_cell.length_b   1.000
_cell.length_c   1.000
_cell.angle_alpha   90.00
_cell.angle_beta   90.00
_cell.angle_gamma   90.00
#
_symmetry.space_group_name_H-M   'P 1'
#
loop_
_entity.id
_entity.type
_entity.pdbx_description
1 polymer ?
#
loop_
_entity_poly.entity_id
_entity_poly.type
_entity_poly.pdbx_seq_one_letter_code
_entity_poly.pdbx_strand_id
1 'polypeptide(L)'
;MAGVLKTVGDYFELDKYQNEIAPIVKENYDMLQKMIQTKEKECLNKNLDNEQKYIECMQKNAERSERALKRLEYGIMYWKQKTYECFHSEAYKDKEIKNFERCKPIANRELQEIFSSFRL
;
A
#
# COMPACT_ATOMS: atom_id res chain seq x y z
N MET A 1 -14.95 -24.91 22.25
CA MET A 1 -15.23 -23.45 22.34
C MET A 1 -13.97 -22.58 22.43
N ALA A 2 -12.81 -23.09 22.86
CA ALA A 2 -11.57 -22.30 22.94
C ALA A 2 -11.01 -21.80 21.57
N GLY A 3 -11.36 -22.46 20.46
CA GLY A 3 -10.92 -22.05 19.12
C GLY A 3 -11.58 -20.75 18.62
N VAL A 4 -12.86 -20.53 18.95
CA VAL A 4 -13.64 -19.38 18.47
C VAL A 4 -13.21 -18.08 19.13
N LEU A 5 -12.86 -18.12 20.42
CA LEU A 5 -12.33 -16.94 21.14
C LEU A 5 -10.92 -16.55 20.68
N LYS A 6 -10.10 -17.52 20.22
CA LYS A 6 -8.74 -17.25 19.72
C LYS A 6 -8.74 -16.57 18.35
N THR A 7 -9.68 -16.94 17.47
CA THR A 7 -9.94 -16.30 16.16
C THR A 7 -10.64 -14.94 16.25
N VAL A 8 -11.09 -14.50 17.43
CA VAL A 8 -11.66 -13.16 17.58
C VAL A 8 -10.56 -12.15 17.95
N GLY A 9 -9.52 -12.60 18.66
CA GLY A 9 -8.44 -11.75 19.13
C GLY A 9 -7.41 -11.34 18.06
N ASP A 10 -7.10 -12.21 17.08
CA ASP A 10 -6.26 -11.83 15.93
C ASP A 10 -6.96 -10.85 15.01
N TYR A 11 -8.23 -11.11 14.66
CA TYR A 11 -9.01 -10.21 13.81
C TYR A 11 -9.23 -8.84 14.47
N PHE A 12 -9.52 -8.80 15.77
CA PHE A 12 -9.71 -7.53 16.48
C PHE A 12 -8.46 -6.62 16.47
N GLU A 13 -7.28 -7.17 16.81
CA GLU A 13 -6.04 -6.39 16.83
C GLU A 13 -5.57 -6.01 15.42
N LEU A 14 -5.78 -6.89 14.43
CA LEU A 14 -5.50 -6.59 13.04
C LEU A 14 -6.42 -5.50 12.50
N ASP A 15 -7.72 -5.55 12.78
CA ASP A 15 -8.69 -4.53 12.36
C ASP A 15 -8.37 -3.19 13.01
N LYS A 16 -8.02 -3.18 14.30
CA LYS A 16 -7.56 -1.98 15.00
C LYS A 16 -6.32 -1.39 14.30
N TYR A 17 -5.33 -2.22 13.99
CA TYR A 17 -4.14 -1.77 13.27
C TYR A 17 -4.47 -1.24 11.86
N GLN A 18 -5.36 -1.90 11.12
CA GLN A 18 -5.81 -1.43 9.81
C GLN A 18 -6.47 -0.04 9.89
N ASN A 19 -7.27 0.20 10.93
CA ASN A 19 -7.87 1.51 11.17
C ASN A 19 -6.81 2.57 11.55
N GLU A 20 -5.81 2.19 12.36
CA GLU A 20 -4.70 3.08 12.73
C GLU A 20 -3.90 3.54 11.50
N ILE A 21 -3.67 2.66 10.53
CA ILE A 21 -2.85 2.98 9.34
C ILE A 21 -3.65 3.53 8.15
N ALA A 22 -4.98 3.39 8.15
CA ALA A 22 -5.82 3.79 7.01
C ALA A 22 -5.59 5.25 6.57
N PRO A 23 -5.44 6.24 7.47
CA PRO A 23 -5.11 7.61 7.08
C PRO A 23 -3.78 7.71 6.33
N ILE A 24 -2.73 7.03 6.81
CA ILE A 24 -1.39 7.05 6.20
C ILE A 24 -1.44 6.41 4.81
N VAL A 25 -2.13 5.28 4.66
CA VAL A 25 -2.31 4.62 3.37
C VAL A 25 -3.01 5.56 2.39
N LYS A 26 -4.09 6.20 2.83
CA LYS A 26 -4.84 7.15 2.00
C LYS A 26 -3.98 8.33 1.56
N GLU A 27 -3.25 8.96 2.47
CA GLU A 27 -2.36 10.08 2.16
C GLU A 27 -1.30 9.71 1.11
N ASN A 28 -0.73 8.51 1.22
CA ASN A 28 0.23 8.02 0.23
C ASN A 28 -0.44 7.81 -1.14
N TYR A 29 -1.62 7.18 -1.20
CA TYR A 29 -2.36 7.04 -2.46
C TYR A 29 -2.68 8.40 -3.10
N ASP A 30 -3.13 9.37 -2.32
CA ASP A 30 -3.43 10.73 -2.79
C ASP A 30 -2.16 11.40 -3.36
N MET A 31 -1.01 11.22 -2.71
CA MET A 31 0.28 11.70 -3.22
C MET A 31 0.63 11.06 -4.56
N LEU A 32 0.48 9.74 -4.70
CA LEU A 32 0.78 9.03 -5.94
C LEU A 32 -0.14 9.49 -7.08
N GLN A 33 -1.42 9.69 -6.80
CA GLN A 33 -2.37 10.20 -7.78
C GLN A 33 -2.00 11.61 -8.25
N LYS A 34 -1.57 12.49 -7.34
CA LYS A 34 -1.06 13.82 -7.68
C LYS A 34 0.20 13.76 -8.55
N MET A 35 1.09 12.78 -8.32
CA MET A 35 2.28 12.58 -9.15
C MET A 35 1.89 12.20 -10.60
N ILE A 36 0.91 11.30 -10.77
CA ILE A 36 0.40 10.91 -12.09
C ILE A 36 -0.20 12.13 -12.80
N GLN A 37 -1.10 12.86 -12.14
CA GLN A 37 -1.72 14.07 -12.71
C GLN A 37 -0.69 15.14 -13.10
N THR A 38 0.38 15.29 -12.32
CA THR A 38 1.48 16.20 -12.65
C THR A 38 2.17 15.78 -13.95
N LYS A 39 2.40 14.48 -14.16
CA LYS A 39 3.00 13.96 -15.39
C LYS A 39 2.11 14.11 -16.61
N GLU A 40 0.80 13.97 -16.46
CA GLU A 40 -0.17 14.23 -17.53
C GLU A 40 -0.17 15.72 -17.92
N LYS A 41 -0.17 16.62 -16.93
CA LYS A 41 -0.06 18.07 -17.18
C LYS A 41 1.27 18.46 -17.84
N GLU A 42 2.37 17.81 -17.47
CA GLU A 42 3.66 18.01 -18.14
C GLU A 42 3.59 17.64 -19.63
N CYS A 43 2.86 16.59 -20.02
CA CYS A 43 2.66 16.24 -21.42
C CYS A 43 1.90 17.31 -22.18
N LEU A 44 0.83 17.85 -21.58
CA LEU A 44 0.04 18.93 -22.18
C LEU A 44 0.91 20.17 -22.38
N ASN A 45 1.57 20.65 -21.32
CA ASN A 45 2.35 21.88 -21.36
C ASN A 45 3.54 21.83 -22.33
N LYS A 46 4.15 20.65 -22.52
CA LYS A 46 5.30 20.48 -23.43
C LYS A 46 4.89 20.35 -24.91
N ASN A 47 3.63 20.03 -25.19
CA ASN A 47 3.18 19.67 -26.54
C ASN A 47 1.90 20.43 -26.95
N LEU A 48 1.69 21.65 -26.44
CA LEU A 48 0.50 22.48 -26.73
C LEU A 48 0.26 22.66 -28.24
N ASP A 49 1.33 22.77 -29.02
CA ASP A 49 1.27 23.04 -30.46
C ASP A 49 1.42 21.75 -31.31
N ASN A 50 1.48 20.58 -30.69
CA ASN A 50 1.68 19.31 -31.39
C ASN A 50 0.87 18.18 -30.75
N GLU A 51 -0.33 17.99 -31.27
CA GLU A 51 -1.28 16.96 -30.83
C GLU A 51 -0.69 15.55 -30.88
N GLN A 52 0.06 15.21 -31.92
CA GLN A 52 0.63 13.87 -32.06
C GLN A 52 1.67 13.58 -30.97
N LYS A 53 2.57 14.52 -30.68
CA LYS A 53 3.54 14.40 -29.58
C LYS A 53 2.87 14.40 -28.21
N TYR A 54 1.76 15.15 -28.05
CA TYR A 54 0.94 15.09 -26.84
C TYR A 54 0.38 13.68 -26.62
N ILE A 55 -0.23 13.08 -27.65
CA ILE A 55 -0.79 11.72 -27.59
C ILE A 55 0.31 10.70 -27.26
N GLU A 56 1.45 10.75 -27.95
CA GLU A 56 2.59 9.86 -27.69
C GLU A 56 3.10 9.99 -26.25
N CYS A 57 3.19 11.21 -25.73
CA CYS A 57 3.57 11.47 -24.35
C CYS A 57 2.58 10.86 -23.34
N MET A 58 1.28 11.07 -23.57
CA MET A 58 0.21 10.54 -22.72
C MET A 58 0.20 9.01 -22.72
N GLN A 59 0.31 8.36 -23.87
CA GLN A 59 0.38 6.90 -23.98
C GLN A 59 1.57 6.34 -23.20
N LYS A 60 2.76 6.92 -23.39
CA LYS A 60 3.98 6.50 -22.69
C LYS A 60 3.87 6.67 -21.18
N ASN A 61 3.26 7.76 -20.72
CA ASN A 61 3.02 7.98 -19.30
C ASN A 61 1.95 7.02 -18.75
N ALA A 62 0.89 6.74 -19.49
CA ALA A 62 -0.13 5.78 -19.09
C ALA A 62 0.46 4.38 -18.88
N GLU A 63 1.27 3.88 -19.83
CA GLU A 63 1.95 2.59 -19.70
C GLU A 63 2.92 2.50 -18.51
N ARG A 64 3.58 3.62 -18.18
CA ARG A 64 4.49 3.69 -17.03
C ARG A 64 3.72 3.71 -15.73
N SER A 65 2.68 4.54 -15.64
CA SER A 65 1.78 4.62 -14.50
C SER A 65 1.11 3.29 -14.23
N GLU A 66 0.60 2.60 -15.25
CA GLU A 66 -0.03 1.28 -15.10
C GLU A 66 0.95 0.25 -14.53
N ARG A 67 2.18 0.21 -15.06
CA ARG A 67 3.23 -0.69 -14.52
C ARG A 67 3.60 -0.36 -13.08
N ALA A 68 3.70 0.93 -12.75
CA ALA A 68 4.01 1.38 -11.39
C ALA A 68 2.88 1.04 -10.41
N LEU A 69 1.61 1.25 -10.82
CA LEU A 69 0.42 0.91 -10.03
C LEU A 69 0.31 -0.60 -9.80
N LYS A 70 0.53 -1.44 -10.82
CA LYS A 70 0.54 -2.91 -10.65
C LYS A 70 1.60 -3.39 -9.64
N ARG A 71 2.79 -2.78 -9.66
CA ARG A 71 3.84 -3.10 -8.68
C ARG A 71 3.44 -2.68 -7.27
N LEU A 72 2.83 -1.50 -7.14
CA LEU A 72 2.31 -1.02 -5.86
C LEU A 72 1.21 -1.95 -5.33
N GLU A 73 0.23 -2.31 -6.15
CA GLU A 73 -0.85 -3.24 -5.81
C GLU A 73 -0.30 -4.57 -5.29
N TYR A 74 0.65 -5.16 -6.02
CA TYR A 74 1.31 -6.39 -5.59
C TYR A 74 2.04 -6.20 -4.24
N GLY A 75 2.78 -5.11 -4.09
CA GLY A 75 3.47 -4.77 -2.83
C GLY A 75 2.48 -4.68 -1.66
N ILE A 76 1.37 -3.96 -1.84
CA ILE A 76 0.32 -3.82 -0.82
C ILE A 76 -0.33 -5.16 -0.50
N MET A 77 -0.62 -6.01 -1.48
CA MET A 77 -1.16 -7.35 -1.25
C MET A 77 -0.19 -8.21 -0.44
N TYR A 78 1.08 -8.20 -0.81
CA TYR A 78 2.13 -8.92 -0.10
C TYR A 78 2.27 -8.44 1.35
N TRP A 79 2.28 -7.12 1.55
CA TRP A 79 2.30 -6.51 2.87
C TRP A 79 1.09 -6.90 3.74
N LYS A 80 -0.13 -6.90 3.16
CA LYS A 80 -1.34 -7.35 3.86
C LYS A 80 -1.20 -8.79 4.34
N GLN A 81 -0.72 -9.67 3.46
CA GLN A 81 -0.54 -11.09 3.78
C GLN A 81 0.48 -11.28 4.91
N LYS A 82 1.65 -10.65 4.81
CA LYS A 82 2.68 -10.72 5.87
C LYS A 82 2.22 -10.16 7.21
N THR A 83 1.51 -9.04 7.17
CA THR A 83 0.95 -8.41 8.37
C THR A 83 -0.04 -9.38 9.03
N TYR A 84 -0.95 -9.95 8.25
CA TYR A 84 -1.87 -10.98 8.73
C TYR A 84 -1.13 -12.16 9.35
N GLU A 85 -0.13 -12.72 8.68
CA GLU A 85 0.67 -13.84 9.19
C GLU A 85 1.37 -13.54 10.52
N CYS A 86 1.89 -12.32 10.69
CA CYS A 86 2.52 -11.92 11.95
C CYS A 86 1.50 -11.85 13.09
N PHE A 87 0.37 -11.18 12.87
CA PHE A 87 -0.69 -11.04 13.88
C PHE A 87 -1.30 -12.40 14.21
N HIS A 88 -1.59 -13.21 13.20
CA HIS A 88 -2.07 -14.57 13.38
C HIS A 88 -1.06 -15.41 14.15
N SER A 89 0.23 -15.41 13.79
CA SER A 89 1.26 -16.13 14.53
C SER A 89 1.29 -15.72 16.01
N GLU A 90 1.16 -14.42 16.32
CA GLU A 90 1.12 -13.96 17.72
C GLU A 90 -0.12 -14.39 18.49
N ALA A 91 -1.27 -14.47 17.84
CA ALA A 91 -2.50 -14.91 18.50
C ALA A 91 -2.47 -16.39 18.90
N TYR A 92 -1.64 -17.21 18.23
CA TYR A 92 -1.56 -18.66 18.42
C TYR A 92 -0.33 -19.11 19.21
N LYS A 93 0.54 -18.17 19.64
CA LYS A 93 1.61 -18.51 20.57
C LYS A 93 1.05 -18.92 21.92
N ASP A 94 1.64 -19.97 22.49
CA ASP A 94 1.32 -20.51 23.81
C ASP A 94 2.03 -19.67 24.90
N LYS A 95 1.74 -18.36 24.91
CA LYS A 95 2.24 -17.40 25.90
C LYS A 95 1.04 -16.74 26.58
N GLU A 96 1.11 -16.57 27.90
CA GLU A 96 0.09 -15.85 28.68
C GLU A 96 -0.11 -14.41 28.21
N ILE A 97 0.94 -13.79 27.65
CA ILE A 97 0.91 -12.43 27.11
C ILE A 97 1.19 -12.48 25.60
N LYS A 98 0.19 -12.11 24.81
CA LYS A 98 0.31 -11.89 23.36
C LYS A 98 0.96 -10.52 23.11
N ASN A 99 1.92 -10.44 22.19
CA ASN A 99 2.65 -9.20 21.89
C ASN A 99 2.45 -8.77 20.43
N PHE A 100 1.23 -8.35 20.08
CA PHE A 100 0.90 -7.83 18.74
C PHE A 100 1.69 -6.57 18.37
N GLU A 101 2.13 -5.80 19.38
CA GLU A 101 2.92 -4.59 19.18
C GLU A 101 4.26 -4.83 18.48
N ARG A 102 4.80 -6.06 18.48
CA ARG A 102 5.99 -6.36 17.69
C ARG A 102 5.74 -6.38 16.18
N CYS A 103 4.50 -6.66 15.75
CA CYS A 103 4.16 -6.80 14.34
C CYS A 103 3.99 -5.42 13.67
N LYS A 104 3.51 -4.42 14.43
CA LYS A 104 3.23 -3.08 13.89
C LYS A 104 4.46 -2.36 13.33
N PRO A 105 5.64 -2.30 13.99
CA PRO A 105 6.81 -1.64 13.44
C PRO A 105 7.33 -2.30 12.16
N ILE A 106 7.24 -3.63 12.08
CA ILE A 106 7.63 -4.41 10.91
C ILE A 106 6.71 -4.06 9.73
N ALA A 107 5.39 -4.14 9.96
CA ALA A 107 4.39 -3.82 8.96
C ALA A 107 4.48 -2.35 8.51
N ASN A 108 4.72 -1.41 9.43
CA ASN A 108 4.89 0.01 9.10
C ASN A 108 6.12 0.25 8.21
N ARG A 109 7.25 -0.38 8.53
CA ARG A 109 8.48 -0.25 7.73
C ARG A 109 8.28 -0.81 6.33
N GLU A 110 7.75 -2.02 6.20
CA GLU A 110 7.51 -2.65 4.89
C GLU A 110 6.53 -1.81 4.05
N LEU A 111 5.48 -1.24 4.67
CA LEU A 111 4.54 -0.36 3.99
C LEU A 111 5.21 0.92 3.47
N GLN A 112 6.09 1.53 4.27
CA GLN A 112 6.86 2.70 3.85
C GLN A 112 7.83 2.38 2.69
N GLU A 113 8.48 1.22 2.72
CA GLU A 113 9.34 0.74 1.63
C GLU A 113 8.55 0.57 0.32
N ILE A 114 7.35 0.00 0.39
CA ILE A 114 6.46 -0.17 -0.77
C ILE A 114 6.12 1.19 -1.40
N PHE A 115 5.62 2.15 -0.61
CA PHE A 115 5.28 3.47 -1.14
C PHE A 115 6.49 4.25 -1.64
N SER A 116 7.62 4.21 -0.91
CA SER A 116 8.84 4.91 -1.31
C SER A 116 9.51 4.32 -2.55
N SER A 117 9.16 3.09 -2.94
CA SER A 117 9.63 2.44 -4.17
C SER A 117 8.87 2.87 -5.44
N PHE A 118 7.74 3.58 -5.30
CA PHE A 118 6.92 4.00 -6.43
C PHE A 118 7.65 5.00 -7.34
N ARG A 119 7.72 4.73 -8.64
CA ARG A 119 8.40 5.55 -9.64
C ARG A 119 7.58 5.57 -10.94
N LEU A 120 7.44 6.76 -11.54
CA LEU A 120 6.83 7.02 -12.85
C LEU A 120 7.90 7.22 -13.93
#